data_AF-A0A8R7VIR6-F1
#
_entry.id   AF-A0A8R7VIR6-F1
#
_cell.length_a   1.000
_cell.length_b   1.000
_cell.length_c   1.000
_cell.angle_alpha   90.00
_cell.angle_beta   90.00
_cell.angle_gamma   90.00
#
_symmetry.space_group_name_H-M   'P 1'
#
loop_
_entity.id
_entity.type
_entity.pdbx_description
1 polymer ?
#
loop_
_entity_poly.entity_id
_entity_poly.type
_entity_poly.pdbx_seq_one_letter_code
_entity_poly.pdbx_strand_id
1 'polypeptide(L)'
;MPVPIGLLYLNTRRTLLEKYNLLAVGSSHGALFDPKEFPYRTGDGKYNDPHNAEAGSQYTFFRRNMKLVDQQDELMSLDPFVVVIKLLARREYKDTGKQFNILAVAWIQFMVHD
;
A
#
# COMPACT_ATOMS: atom_id res chain seq x y z
N MET A 1 -5.39 -18.68 -20.34
CA MET A 1 -6.55 -17.90 -20.81
C MET A 1 -6.04 -16.81 -21.75
N PRO A 2 -6.70 -16.54 -22.89
CA PRO A 2 -6.31 -15.45 -23.79
C PRO A 2 -6.28 -14.08 -23.08
N VAL A 3 -5.38 -13.20 -23.53
CA VAL A 3 -5.18 -11.86 -22.92
C VAL A 3 -6.50 -11.08 -22.75
N PRO A 4 -7.43 -11.02 -23.71
CA PRO A 4 -8.67 -10.24 -23.55
C PRO A 4 -9.53 -10.72 -22.38
N ILE A 5 -9.65 -12.04 -22.20
CA ILE A 5 -10.41 -12.63 -21.09
C ILE A 5 -9.64 -12.43 -19.77
N GLY A 6 -8.29 -12.44 -19.81
CA GLY A 6 -7.42 -12.03 -18.71
C GLY A 6 -7.70 -10.62 -18.22
N LEU A 7 -7.80 -9.66 -19.14
CA LEU A 7 -8.12 -8.27 -18.81
C LEU A 7 -9.54 -8.13 -18.25
N LEU A 8 -10.52 -8.85 -18.81
CA LEU A 8 -11.88 -8.89 -18.27
C LEU A 8 -11.88 -9.39 -16.81
N TYR A 9 -11.14 -10.45 -16.53
CA TYR A 9 -10.99 -10.99 -15.18
C TYR A 9 -10.35 -9.97 -14.23
N LEU A 10 -9.22 -9.36 -14.63
CA LEU A 10 -8.50 -8.39 -13.79
C LEU A 10 -9.36 -7.15 -13.50
N ASN A 11 -10.07 -6.63 -14.50
CA ASN A 11 -10.93 -5.47 -14.30
C ASN A 11 -12.11 -5.77 -13.38
N THR A 12 -12.77 -6.92 -13.56
CA THR A 12 -13.85 -7.37 -12.67
C THR A 12 -13.36 -7.50 -11.24
N ARG A 13 -12.20 -8.12 -11.03
CA ARG A 13 -11.58 -8.26 -9.71
C ARG A 13 -11.25 -6.90 -9.10
N ARG A 14 -10.68 -5.97 -9.88
CA ARG A 14 -10.35 -4.62 -9.43
C ARG A 14 -11.60 -3.87 -8.94
N THR A 15 -12.69 -3.88 -9.69
CA THR A 15 -13.95 -3.22 -9.28
C THR A 15 -14.51 -3.78 -7.97
N LEU A 16 -14.40 -5.10 -7.75
CA LEU A 16 -14.79 -5.70 -6.48
C LEU A 16 -13.88 -5.23 -5.33
N LEU A 17 -12.57 -5.18 -5.54
CA LEU A 17 -11.62 -4.69 -4.53
C LEU A 17 -11.85 -3.20 -4.21
N GLU A 18 -12.07 -2.35 -5.21
CA GLU A 18 -12.39 -0.93 -5.00
C GLU A 18 -13.67 -0.77 -4.16
N LYS A 19 -14.69 -1.59 -4.41
CA LYS A 19 -15.97 -1.52 -3.70
C LYS A 19 -15.93 -2.06 -2.27
N TYR A 20 -15.18 -3.14 -2.03
CA TYR A 20 -15.25 -3.89 -0.75
C TYR A 20 -13.99 -3.80 0.11
N ASN A 21 -12.88 -3.29 -0.43
CA ASN A 21 -11.56 -3.30 0.22
C ASN A 21 -10.92 -1.90 0.32
N LEU A 22 -11.70 -0.83 0.34
CA LEU A 22 -11.21 0.52 0.65
C LEU A 22 -11.88 1.02 1.94
N LEU A 23 -11.20 0.84 3.07
CA LEU A 23 -11.71 1.20 4.39
C LEU A 23 -11.00 2.46 4.89
N ALA A 24 -11.77 3.53 5.12
CA ALA A 24 -11.27 4.76 5.73
C ALA A 24 -10.89 4.53 7.21
N VAL A 25 -9.88 5.26 7.68
CA VAL A 25 -9.43 5.29 9.07
C VAL A 25 -9.31 6.76 9.47
N GLY A 26 -9.86 7.12 10.63
CA GLY A 26 -9.95 8.52 11.09
C GLY A 26 -11.12 9.30 10.47
N SER A 27 -11.11 10.62 10.64
CA SER A 27 -12.13 11.51 10.06
C SER A 27 -11.98 11.59 8.53
N SER A 28 -13.09 11.48 7.81
CA SER A 28 -13.14 11.63 6.35
C SER A 28 -13.28 13.08 5.88
N HIS A 29 -13.57 14.02 6.78
CA HIS A 29 -13.82 15.42 6.46
C HIS A 29 -12.54 16.24 6.61
N GLY A 30 -12.10 16.87 5.53
CA GLY A 30 -10.99 17.82 5.52
C GLY A 30 -11.45 19.25 5.27
N ALA A 31 -10.53 20.20 5.36
CA ALA A 31 -10.79 21.58 5.01
C ALA A 31 -11.03 21.74 3.49
N LEU A 32 -11.96 22.62 3.13
CA LEU A 32 -12.19 23.05 1.76
C LEU A 32 -11.18 24.14 1.36
N PHE A 33 -10.75 24.14 0.11
CA PHE A 33 -9.86 25.13 -0.49
C PHE A 33 -10.14 25.24 -2.00
N ASP A 34 -9.65 26.29 -2.67
CA ASP A 34 -9.69 26.37 -4.13
C ASP A 34 -8.43 25.68 -4.73
N PRO A 35 -8.58 24.59 -5.50
CA PRO A 35 -7.44 23.92 -6.14
C PRO A 35 -6.60 24.82 -7.05
N LYS A 36 -7.16 25.92 -7.56
CA LYS A 36 -6.43 26.88 -8.40
C LYS A 36 -5.33 27.63 -7.65
N GLU A 37 -5.42 27.72 -6.32
CA GLU A 37 -4.38 28.32 -5.49
C GLU A 37 -3.15 27.41 -5.34
N PHE A 38 -3.31 26.10 -5.58
CA PHE A 38 -2.27 25.08 -5.44
C PHE A 38 -2.08 24.25 -6.72
N PRO A 39 -1.66 24.85 -7.86
CA PRO A 39 -1.47 24.14 -9.14
C PRO A 39 -0.15 23.34 -9.18
N TYR A 40 0.34 22.86 -8.04
CA TYR A 40 1.62 22.17 -7.88
C TYR A 40 1.54 21.18 -6.71
N ARG A 41 2.52 20.27 -6.61
CA ARG A 41 2.65 19.35 -5.46
C ARG A 41 3.33 20.07 -4.30
N THR A 42 2.66 20.22 -3.16
CA THR A 42 3.26 20.83 -1.97
C THR A 42 4.30 19.90 -1.35
N GLY A 43 5.26 20.45 -0.60
CA GLY A 43 6.33 19.66 0.02
C GLY A 43 5.85 18.69 1.12
N ASP A 44 4.65 18.89 1.65
CA ASP A 44 4.02 18.05 2.67
C ASP A 44 2.86 17.19 2.12
N GLY A 45 2.54 17.29 0.83
CA GLY A 45 1.49 16.53 0.16
C GLY A 45 0.04 17.02 0.38
N LYS A 46 -0.15 18.16 1.05
CA LYS A 46 -1.47 18.78 1.25
C LYS A 46 -2.06 19.38 -0.02
N TYR A 47 -3.34 19.75 0.06
CA TYR A 47 -4.11 20.49 -0.95
C TYR A 47 -4.20 19.77 -2.31
N ASN A 48 -4.22 18.43 -2.28
CA ASN A 48 -4.33 17.62 -3.48
C ASN A 48 -5.78 17.26 -3.82
N ASP A 49 -6.52 16.66 -2.87
CA ASP A 49 -7.94 16.36 -3.01
C ASP A 49 -8.78 17.62 -2.69
N PRO A 50 -9.55 18.19 -3.63
CA PRO A 50 -10.37 19.39 -3.41
C PRO A 50 -11.37 19.29 -2.26
N HIS A 51 -11.74 18.07 -1.87
CA HIS A 51 -12.69 17.82 -0.78
C HIS A 51 -12.01 17.48 0.55
N ASN A 52 -10.68 17.34 0.56
CA ASN A 52 -9.91 17.06 1.75
C ASN A 52 -8.46 17.53 1.60
N ALA A 53 -8.16 18.74 2.10
CA ALA A 53 -6.83 19.32 2.05
C ALA A 53 -5.71 18.45 2.67
N GLU A 54 -6.02 17.50 3.54
CA GLU A 54 -5.04 16.63 4.20
C GLU A 54 -4.92 15.25 3.53
N ALA A 55 -5.75 14.92 2.54
CA ALA A 55 -5.70 13.59 1.94
C ALA A 55 -4.37 13.35 1.20
N GLY A 56 -3.59 12.38 1.68
CA GLY A 56 -2.29 12.02 1.12
C GLY A 56 -1.11 12.85 1.63
N SER A 57 -1.34 13.74 2.61
CA SER A 57 -0.27 14.49 3.25
C SER A 57 0.49 13.66 4.29
N GLN A 58 1.70 14.12 4.63
CA GLN A 58 2.50 13.54 5.71
C GLN A 58 1.75 13.55 7.06
N TYR A 59 2.09 12.61 7.94
CA TYR A 59 1.48 12.45 9.28
C TYR A 59 -0.03 12.17 9.28
N THR A 60 -0.56 11.57 8.22
CA THR A 60 -1.95 11.12 8.15
C THR A 60 -2.09 9.61 8.39
N PHE A 61 -3.31 9.14 8.68
CA PHE A 61 -3.57 7.73 8.97
C PHE A 61 -3.35 6.84 7.74
N PHE A 62 -2.68 5.71 7.95
CA PHE A 62 -2.75 4.60 7.00
C PHE A 62 -4.15 3.99 7.00
N ARG A 63 -4.75 3.93 5.81
CA ARG A 63 -6.05 3.26 5.57
C ARG A 63 -5.89 1.74 5.55
N ARG A 64 -7.02 1.02 5.47
CA ARG A 64 -7.01 -0.45 5.47
C ARG A 64 -7.75 -1.04 4.27
N ASN A 65 -7.30 -2.21 3.83
CA ASN A 65 -8.01 -3.01 2.82
C ASN A 65 -8.87 -4.12 3.42
N MET A 66 -8.68 -4.43 4.70
CA MET A 66 -9.39 -5.46 5.45
C MET A 66 -9.67 -4.94 6.87
N LYS A 67 -10.71 -5.50 7.49
CA LYS A 67 -11.06 -5.15 8.88
C LYS A 67 -9.90 -5.50 9.81
N LEU A 68 -9.71 -4.70 10.86
CA LEU A 68 -8.75 -5.01 11.91
C LEU A 68 -9.16 -6.32 12.60
N VAL A 69 -8.20 -7.21 12.78
CA VAL A 69 -8.29 -8.36 13.67
C VAL A 69 -7.36 -8.04 14.83
N ASP A 70 -7.90 -8.04 16.05
CA ASP A 70 -7.11 -7.81 17.24
C ASP A 70 -6.23 -9.03 17.52
N GLN A 71 -4.95 -8.78 17.81
CA GLN A 71 -3.92 -9.81 18.04
C GLN A 71 -3.05 -9.47 19.25
N GLN A 72 -3.48 -8.53 20.11
CA GLN A 72 -2.66 -8.05 21.23
C GLN A 72 -2.28 -9.17 22.21
N ASP A 73 -3.17 -10.14 22.44
CA ASP A 73 -2.91 -11.29 23.31
C ASP A 73 -2.04 -12.36 22.65
N GLU A 74 -1.86 -12.30 21.33
CA GLU A 74 -1.18 -13.32 20.53
C GLU A 74 0.11 -12.80 19.86
N LEU A 75 0.60 -11.62 20.26
CA LEU A 75 1.79 -11.01 19.66
C LEU A 75 3.04 -11.92 19.67
N MET A 76 3.14 -12.79 20.69
CA MET A 76 4.21 -13.77 20.85
C MET A 76 3.72 -15.22 20.68
N SER A 77 2.47 -15.42 20.23
CA SER A 77 1.91 -16.74 19.98
C SER A 77 2.56 -17.34 18.74
N LEU A 78 3.44 -18.32 18.99
CA LEU A 78 4.66 -18.60 18.24
C LEU A 78 5.68 -17.45 18.31
N ASP A 79 6.80 -17.70 18.98
CA ASP A 79 7.89 -16.73 19.12
C ASP A 79 8.36 -16.23 17.73
N PRO A 80 8.37 -14.91 17.48
CA PRO A 80 8.85 -14.34 16.23
C PRO A 80 10.26 -14.79 15.83
N PHE A 81 11.16 -15.05 16.79
CA PHE A 81 12.50 -15.58 16.50
C PHE A 81 12.44 -17.00 15.95
N VAL A 82 11.48 -17.81 16.40
CA VAL A 82 11.28 -19.16 15.84
C VAL A 82 10.85 -19.06 14.38
N VAL A 83 9.97 -18.12 14.02
CA VAL A 83 9.58 -17.85 12.63
C VAL A 83 10.80 -17.40 11.81
N VAL A 84 11.55 -16.42 12.30
CA VAL A 84 12.73 -15.88 11.60
C VAL A 84 13.76 -16.98 11.34
N ILE A 85 14.16 -17.72 12.36
CA ILE A 85 15.23 -18.72 12.26
C ILE A 85 14.80 -19.93 11.44
N LYS A 86 13.56 -20.42 11.63
CA LYS A 86 13.11 -21.64 10.96
C LYS A 86 12.62 -21.41 9.53
N LEU A 87 11.98 -20.26 9.25
CA LEU A 87 11.24 -20.04 8.01
C LEU A 87 11.80 -18.92 7.11
N LEU A 88 12.46 -17.89 7.66
CA LEU A 88 12.89 -16.72 6.88
C LEU A 88 14.40 -16.66 6.61
N ALA A 89 15.23 -17.19 7.53
CA ALA A 89 16.67 -17.19 7.38
C ALA A 89 17.09 -17.93 6.10
N ARG A 90 17.80 -17.21 5.22
CA ARG A 90 18.26 -17.75 3.94
C ARG A 90 19.23 -18.90 4.18
N ARG A 91 18.94 -20.07 3.58
CA ARG A 91 19.83 -21.25 3.58
C ARG A 91 20.56 -21.39 2.26
N GLU A 92 19.79 -21.47 1.18
CA GLU A 92 20.28 -21.44 -0.18
C GLU A 92 19.79 -20.17 -0.87
N TYR A 93 20.65 -19.54 -1.65
CA TYR A 93 20.24 -18.40 -2.46
C TYR A 93 19.34 -18.86 -3.61
N LYS A 94 18.18 -18.21 -3.75
CA LYS A 94 17.26 -18.36 -4.88
C LYS A 94 17.15 -17.01 -5.57
N ASP A 95 17.39 -16.99 -6.87
CA ASP A 95 17.31 -15.78 -7.70
C ASP A 95 16.07 -15.80 -8.60
N THR A 96 15.95 -14.76 -9.44
CA THR A 96 14.89 -14.60 -10.44
C THR A 96 15.40 -14.91 -11.86
N GLY A 97 16.56 -15.57 -11.99
CA GLY A 97 17.26 -15.79 -13.24
C GLY A 97 17.50 -14.48 -14.02
N LYS A 98 16.91 -14.39 -15.20
CA LYS A 98 17.00 -13.19 -16.07
C LYS A 98 15.80 -12.25 -15.95
N GLN A 99 14.82 -12.57 -15.10
CA GLN A 99 13.56 -11.85 -15.04
C GLN A 99 13.67 -10.51 -14.29
N PHE A 100 14.47 -10.43 -13.22
CA PHE A 100 14.49 -9.26 -12.35
C PHE A 100 15.87 -9.00 -11.75
N ASN A 101 16.52 -7.92 -12.19
CA ASN A 101 17.88 -7.59 -11.76
C ASN A 101 17.91 -6.74 -10.47
N ILE A 102 19.12 -6.48 -9.96
CA ILE A 102 19.32 -5.69 -8.73
C ILE A 102 18.87 -4.24 -8.89
N LEU A 103 18.94 -3.66 -10.09
CA LEU A 103 18.43 -2.30 -10.33
C LEU A 103 16.92 -2.23 -10.09
N ALA A 104 16.18 -3.25 -10.51
CA ALA A 104 14.75 -3.33 -10.28
C ALA A 104 14.41 -3.52 -8.78
N VAL A 105 15.29 -4.19 -8.02
CA VAL A 105 15.19 -4.27 -6.54
C VAL A 105 15.48 -2.91 -5.88
N ALA A 106 16.49 -2.19 -6.34
CA ALA A 106 16.79 -0.84 -5.84
C ALA A 106 15.63 0.12 -6.15
N TRP A 107 15.02 0.00 -7.34
CA TRP A 107 13.87 0.81 -7.73
C TRP A 107 12.67 0.60 -6.80
N ILE A 108 12.32 -0.64 -6.45
CA ILE A 108 11.18 -0.86 -5.56
C ILE A 108 11.44 -0.32 -4.14
N GLN A 109 12.69 -0.38 -3.65
CA GLN A 109 13.05 0.27 -2.38
C GLN A 109 12.97 1.80 -2.48
N PHE A 110 13.38 2.38 -3.61
CA PHE A 110 13.26 3.81 -3.88
C PHE A 110 11.79 4.25 -3.87
N MET A 111 10.87 3.51 -4.48
CA MET A 111 9.43 3.79 -4.44
C MET A 111 8.80 3.67 -3.04
N VAL A 112 9.39 2.90 -2.12
CA VAL A 112 8.96 2.85 -0.71
C VAL A 112 9.38 4.10 0.06
N HIS A 113 10.40 4.83 -0.42
CA HIS A 113 10.88 6.09 0.15
C HIS A 113 10.31 7.34 -0.56
N ASP A 114 9.50 7.16 -1.61
CA ASP A 114 8.74 8.24 -2.25
C ASP A 114 7.57 8.69 -1.34
#